data_AF-A0A418PWA2-F1
#
_entry.id   AF-A0A418PWA2-F1
#
_cell.length_a   1.000
_cell.length_b   1.000
_cell.length_c   1.000
_cell.angle_alpha   90.00
_cell.angle_beta   90.00
_cell.angle_gamma   90.00
#
_symmetry.space_group_name_H-M   'P 1'
#
loop_
_entity.id
_entity.type
_entity.pdbx_description
1 polymer ?
#
loop_
_entity_poly.entity_id
_entity_poly.type
_entity_poly.pdbx_seq_one_letter_code
_entity_poly.pdbx_strand_id
1 'polypeptide(L)'
;MIRSLTLFLFFASLSVSIAQVKQDSTAAQNSLRSGTITSQFDYIYRVSNNFQEYEVVKKSNLEQLKANVLDSIRTINAQLAQIKASQAGHSDTLAAITAKMNQAIADKEAAIEAQESFSFFGVNIQKTVYSLMMWALVAVLGSALGFFAVQYFRGFGRIRKAEKDLLEVQEEFEQHRKNTLERERKLKRELIDAQMGKN
;
A
#
# COMPACT_ATOMS: atom_id res chain seq x y z
N MET A 1 -30.03 24.11 19.91
CA MET A 1 -30.50 25.39 19.33
C MET A 1 -29.39 26.22 18.69
N ILE A 2 -28.20 26.34 19.27
CA ILE A 2 -27.13 27.20 18.71
C ILE A 2 -26.59 26.68 17.36
N ARG A 3 -26.45 25.35 17.19
CA ARG A 3 -26.00 24.73 15.92
C ARG A 3 -26.99 24.85 14.76
N SER A 4 -28.30 24.95 15.02
CA SER A 4 -29.30 25.15 13.96
C SER A 4 -29.36 26.61 13.50
N LEU A 5 -29.05 27.55 14.39
CA LEU A 5 -29.01 28.98 14.09
C LEU A 5 -27.82 29.35 13.20
N THR A 6 -26.66 28.72 13.41
CA THR A 6 -25.46 28.95 12.57
C THR A 6 -25.65 28.43 11.14
N LEU A 7 -26.42 27.36 10.96
CA LEU A 7 -26.69 26.77 9.64
C LEU A 7 -27.70 27.62 8.85
N PHE A 8 -28.67 28.24 9.53
CA PHE A 8 -29.63 29.15 8.91
C PHE A 8 -28.98 30.49 8.50
N LEU A 9 -28.04 31.02 9.30
CA LEU A 9 -27.27 32.22 8.96
C LEU A 9 -26.36 32.02 7.74
N PHE A 10 -25.81 30.81 7.57
CA PHE A 10 -25.00 30.47 6.40
C PHE A 10 -25.84 30.29 5.13
N PHE A 11 -27.08 29.82 5.26
CA PHE A 11 -27.99 29.68 4.12
C PHE A 11 -28.52 31.03 3.63
N ALA A 12 -28.76 31.97 4.55
CA ALA A 12 -29.22 33.32 4.21
C ALA A 12 -28.17 34.17 3.46
N SER A 13 -26.87 33.97 3.72
CA SER A 13 -25.80 34.69 3.02
C SER A 13 -25.58 34.19 1.59
N LEU A 14 -25.90 32.94 1.29
CA LEU A 14 -25.76 32.36 -0.05
C LEU A 14 -26.79 32.90 -1.04
N SER A 15 -28.02 33.21 -0.58
CA SER A 15 -29.09 33.76 -1.41
C SER A 15 -28.87 35.20 -1.87
N VAL A 16 -28.07 36.01 -1.16
CA VAL A 16 -27.80 37.41 -1.52
C VAL A 16 -26.85 37.52 -2.71
N SER A 17 -25.99 36.53 -2.95
CA SER A 17 -25.02 36.54 -4.06
C SER A 17 -25.64 36.22 -5.43
N ILE A 18 -26.84 35.62 -5.47
CA ILE A 18 -27.48 35.20 -6.73
C ILE A 18 -28.29 36.35 -7.37
N ALA A 19 -28.62 37.41 -6.62
CA ALA A 19 -29.41 38.54 -7.10
C ALA A 19 -28.60 39.63 -7.84
N GLN A 20 -27.28 39.45 -8.02
CA GLN A 20 -26.42 40.39 -8.74
C GLN A 20 -25.79 39.76 -9.98
N VAL A 21 -26.61 39.33 -10.95
CA VAL A 21 -26.15 39.15 -12.34
C VAL A 21 -26.78 40.26 -13.18
N LYS A 22 -25.96 41.24 -13.54
CA LYS A 22 -26.32 42.42 -14.32
C LYS A 22 -26.47 42.10 -15.81
N GLN A 23 -27.53 42.69 -16.35
CA GLN A 23 -27.80 43.12 -17.73
C GLN A 23 -26.58 43.34 -18.63
N ASP A 24 -26.59 42.72 -19.81
CA ASP A 24 -25.72 43.07 -20.94
C ASP A 24 -26.58 43.30 -22.20
N SER A 25 -26.79 44.58 -22.52
CA SER A 25 -27.43 45.04 -23.75
C SER A 25 -26.33 45.35 -24.77
N THR A 26 -26.14 44.50 -25.78
CA THR A 26 -25.39 44.88 -26.99
C THR A 26 -26.26 44.67 -28.22
N ALA A 27 -26.88 45.76 -28.68
CA ALA A 27 -27.35 45.84 -30.06
C ALA A 27 -26.12 45.74 -30.97
N ALA A 28 -26.05 44.67 -31.76
CA ALA A 28 -25.03 44.47 -32.77
C ALA A 28 -25.06 45.62 -33.79
N GLN A 29 -24.17 46.56 -33.61
CA GLN A 29 -24.01 47.71 -34.49
C GLN A 29 -23.28 47.24 -35.76
N ASN A 30 -24.06 46.80 -36.76
CA ASN A 30 -23.55 46.41 -38.07
C ASN A 30 -22.92 47.64 -38.76
N SER A 31 -21.60 47.80 -38.67
CA SER A 31 -20.87 48.92 -39.28
C SER A 31 -19.51 48.47 -39.81
N LEU A 32 -18.89 49.23 -40.72
CA LEU A 32 -17.52 49.01 -41.19
C LEU A 32 -16.44 49.11 -40.09
N ARG A 33 -16.81 49.57 -38.89
CA ARG A 33 -15.89 49.78 -37.76
C ARG A 33 -16.20 48.88 -36.56
N SER A 34 -17.24 48.05 -36.63
CA SER A 34 -17.69 47.21 -35.52
C SER A 34 -18.34 45.93 -36.03
N GLY A 35 -18.11 44.83 -35.31
CA GLY A 35 -18.63 43.51 -35.68
C GLY A 35 -17.62 42.64 -36.43
N THR A 36 -18.05 41.45 -36.81
CA THR A 36 -17.21 40.46 -37.52
C THR A 36 -16.87 40.91 -38.93
N ILE A 37 -15.78 40.39 -39.51
CA ILE A 37 -15.44 40.62 -40.92
C ILE A 37 -16.62 40.29 -41.85
N THR A 38 -17.37 39.22 -41.54
CA THR A 38 -18.60 38.85 -42.27
C THR A 38 -19.64 39.96 -42.22
N SER A 39 -19.94 40.50 -41.03
CA SER A 39 -20.90 41.61 -40.90
C SER A 39 -20.45 42.90 -41.61
N GLN A 40 -19.14 43.12 -41.71
CA GLN A 40 -18.57 44.25 -42.45
C GLN A 40 -18.69 44.06 -43.97
N PHE A 41 -18.54 42.82 -44.46
CA PHE A 41 -18.83 42.46 -45.85
C PHE A 41 -20.31 42.66 -46.19
N ASP A 42 -21.22 42.16 -45.35
CA ASP A 42 -22.67 42.31 -45.53
C ASP A 42 -23.09 43.78 -45.48
N TYR A 43 -22.43 44.59 -44.63
CA TYR A 43 -22.63 46.02 -44.59
C TYR A 43 -22.24 46.70 -45.91
N ILE A 44 -21.11 46.32 -46.50
CA ILE A 44 -20.67 46.87 -47.79
C ILE A 44 -21.66 46.50 -48.89
N TYR A 45 -22.14 45.25 -48.92
CA TYR A 45 -23.12 44.78 -49.90
C TYR A 45 -24.48 45.48 -49.78
N ARG A 46 -24.88 45.89 -48.57
CA ARG A 46 -26.13 46.62 -48.34
C ARG A 46 -26.03 48.11 -48.71
N VAL A 47 -24.84 48.70 -48.59
CA VAL A 47 -24.61 50.14 -48.81
C VAL A 47 -24.06 50.44 -50.21
N SER A 48 -23.66 49.40 -50.95
CA SER A 48 -23.28 49.53 -52.36
C SER A 48 -24.49 49.90 -53.22
N ASN A 49 -24.20 50.60 -54.30
CA ASN A 49 -25.22 51.08 -55.22
C ASN A 49 -25.18 50.26 -56.50
N ASN A 50 -26.34 49.77 -56.94
CA ASN A 50 -26.40 48.93 -58.12
C ASN A 50 -26.23 49.78 -59.39
N PHE A 51 -25.29 49.41 -60.25
CA PHE A 51 -25.09 50.00 -61.57
C PHE A 51 -25.00 48.89 -62.62
N GLN A 52 -26.09 48.71 -63.38
CA GLN A 52 -26.25 47.62 -64.35
C GLN A 52 -26.11 46.25 -63.67
N GLU A 53 -25.12 45.43 -64.06
CA GLU A 53 -24.81 44.13 -63.46
C GLU A 53 -23.72 44.23 -62.37
N TYR A 54 -23.30 45.45 -61.99
CA TYR A 54 -22.19 45.68 -61.06
C TYR A 54 -22.63 46.42 -59.79
N GLU A 55 -22.01 46.10 -58.66
CA GLU A 55 -22.18 46.84 -57.41
C GLU A 55 -21.09 47.91 -57.26
N VAL A 56 -21.49 49.16 -57.12
CA VAL A 56 -20.60 50.31 -56.93
C VAL A 56 -20.34 50.50 -55.45
N VAL A 57 -19.11 50.19 -55.04
CA VAL A 57 -18.64 50.36 -53.65
C VAL A 57 -17.71 51.56 -53.56
N LYS A 58 -17.85 52.36 -52.49
CA LYS A 58 -16.90 53.45 -52.20
C LYS A 58 -15.51 52.88 -51.93
N LYS A 59 -14.48 53.42 -52.60
CA LYS A 59 -13.07 53.01 -52.41
C LYS A 59 -12.63 53.04 -50.94
N SER A 60 -13.04 54.06 -50.18
CA SER A 60 -12.75 54.19 -48.76
C SER A 60 -13.25 53.00 -47.92
N ASN A 61 -14.40 52.42 -48.28
CA ASN A 61 -14.99 51.30 -47.55
C ASN A 61 -14.20 50.01 -47.82
N LEU A 62 -13.75 49.81 -49.06
CA LEU A 62 -12.88 48.68 -49.43
C LEU A 62 -11.52 48.78 -48.76
N GLU A 63 -10.91 49.97 -48.69
CA GLU A 63 -9.65 50.19 -47.98
C GLU A 63 -9.78 49.92 -46.48
N GLN A 64 -10.87 50.39 -45.86
CA GLN A 64 -11.15 50.13 -44.45
C GLN A 64 -11.37 48.63 -44.18
N LEU A 65 -12.14 47.94 -45.01
CA LEU A 65 -12.34 46.48 -44.91
C LEU A 65 -11.00 45.73 -45.07
N LYS A 66 -10.18 46.11 -46.04
CA LYS A 66 -8.84 45.53 -46.24
C LYS A 66 -7.97 45.69 -45.01
N ALA A 67 -7.97 46.88 -44.39
CA ALA A 67 -7.22 47.14 -43.17
C ALA A 67 -7.70 46.25 -42.00
N ASN A 68 -9.02 46.14 -41.81
CA ASN A 68 -9.61 45.33 -40.74
C ASN A 68 -9.34 43.82 -40.94
N VAL A 69 -9.39 43.33 -42.18
CA VAL A 69 -9.02 41.94 -42.52
C VAL A 69 -7.55 41.68 -42.24
N LEU A 70 -6.65 42.57 -42.65
CA LEU A 70 -5.22 42.46 -42.38
C LEU A 70 -4.91 42.45 -40.88
N ASP A 71 -5.58 43.30 -40.11
CA ASP A 71 -5.41 43.35 -38.66
C ASP A 71 -5.92 42.06 -37.98
N SER A 72 -7.05 41.51 -38.46
CA SER A 72 -7.56 40.22 -37.99
C SER A 72 -6.59 39.09 -38.28
N ILE A 73 -6.03 39.01 -39.49
CA ILE A 73 -5.03 38.00 -39.87
C ILE A 73 -3.78 38.13 -38.99
N ARG A 74 -3.29 39.37 -38.76
CA ARG A 74 -2.15 39.62 -37.89
C ARG A 74 -2.41 39.15 -36.46
N THR A 75 -3.60 39.43 -35.95
CA THR A 75 -4.02 39.01 -34.60
C THR A 75 -4.09 37.48 -34.49
N ILE A 76 -4.68 36.81 -35.48
CA ILE A 76 -4.74 35.34 -35.54
C ILE A 76 -3.33 34.74 -35.59
N ASN A 77 -2.43 35.30 -36.40
CA ASN A 77 -1.04 34.83 -36.48
C ASN A 77 -0.29 35.02 -35.15
N ALA A 78 -0.50 36.14 -34.46
CA ALA A 78 0.09 36.39 -33.14
C ALA A 78 -0.44 35.40 -32.09
N GLN A 79 -1.76 35.14 -32.07
CA GLN A 79 -2.36 34.13 -31.19
C GLN A 79 -1.84 32.73 -31.50
N LEU A 80 -1.67 32.39 -32.77
CA LEU A 80 -1.16 31.08 -33.18
C LEU A 80 0.31 30.90 -32.77
N ALA A 81 1.13 31.96 -32.84
CA ALA A 81 2.48 31.96 -32.31
C ALA A 81 2.50 31.77 -30.79
N GLN A 82 1.61 32.46 -30.06
CA GLN A 82 1.48 32.33 -28.60
C GLN A 82 1.03 30.92 -28.19
N ILE A 83 0.05 30.34 -28.88
CA ILE A 83 -0.41 28.97 -28.63
C ILE A 83 0.72 27.96 -28.87
N LYS A 84 1.48 28.11 -29.97
CA LYS A 84 2.65 27.26 -30.23
C LYS A 84 3.72 27.38 -29.13
N ALA A 85 3.99 28.60 -28.65
CA ALA A 85 4.91 28.81 -27.55
C ALA A 85 4.41 28.17 -26.24
N SER A 86 3.12 28.30 -25.93
CA SER A 86 2.50 27.65 -24.77
C SER A 86 2.56 26.12 -24.88
N GLN A 87 2.34 25.57 -26.08
CA GLN A 87 2.40 24.13 -26.33
C GLN A 87 3.81 23.57 -26.17
N ALA A 88 4.83 24.30 -26.64
CA ALA A 88 6.23 23.97 -26.37
C ALA A 88 6.52 23.97 -24.86
N GLY A 89 6.08 25.02 -24.14
CA GLY A 89 6.22 25.08 -22.68
C GLY A 89 5.51 23.93 -21.96
N HIS A 90 4.31 23.53 -22.39
CA HIS A 90 3.61 22.37 -21.84
C HIS A 90 4.37 21.05 -22.08
N SER A 91 4.97 20.87 -23.25
CA SER A 91 5.81 19.70 -23.55
C SER A 91 7.03 19.63 -22.61
N ASP A 92 7.70 20.76 -22.37
CA ASP A 92 8.84 20.82 -21.45
C ASP A 92 8.42 20.52 -20.00
N THR A 93 7.26 21.03 -19.57
CA THR A 93 6.74 20.71 -18.23
C THR A 93 6.36 19.25 -18.10
N LEU A 94 5.79 18.62 -19.13
CA LEU A 94 5.48 17.20 -19.14
C LEU A 94 6.77 16.37 -19.02
N ALA A 95 7.80 16.69 -19.81
CA ALA A 95 9.09 16.01 -19.72
C ALA A 95 9.70 16.14 -18.31
N ALA A 96 9.65 17.34 -17.71
CA ALA A 96 10.14 17.57 -16.35
C ALA A 96 9.32 16.80 -15.29
N ILE A 97 7.99 16.75 -15.42
CA ILE A 97 7.11 16.00 -14.52
C ILE A 97 7.38 14.50 -14.64
N THR A 98 7.52 13.96 -15.85
CA THR A 98 7.85 12.55 -16.08
C THR A 98 9.22 12.21 -15.50
N ALA A 99 10.23 13.07 -15.67
CA ALA A 99 11.55 12.87 -15.08
C ALA A 99 11.49 12.83 -13.55
N LYS A 100 10.77 13.77 -12.92
CA LYS A 100 10.57 13.79 -11.46
C LYS A 100 9.79 12.58 -10.95
N MET A 101 8.79 12.13 -11.70
CA MET A 101 8.01 10.94 -11.34
C MET A 101 8.87 9.68 -11.38
N ASN A 102 9.68 9.51 -12.43
CA ASN A 102 10.62 8.39 -12.54
C ASN A 102 11.66 8.42 -11.41
N GLN A 103 12.19 9.60 -11.08
CA GLN A 103 13.11 9.74 -9.96
C GLN A 103 12.45 9.39 -8.63
N ALA A 104 11.23 9.87 -8.37
CA ALA A 104 10.50 9.55 -7.14
C ALA A 104 10.17 8.05 -7.02
N ILE A 105 9.90 7.37 -8.14
CA ILE A 105 9.71 5.91 -8.16
C ILE A 105 11.01 5.21 -7.79
N ALA A 106 12.13 5.60 -8.41
CA ALA A 106 13.44 5.02 -8.11
C ALA A 106 13.85 5.25 -6.64
N ASP A 107 13.64 6.46 -6.12
CA ASP A 107 13.94 6.80 -4.72
C ASP A 107 13.05 6.00 -3.75
N LYS A 108 11.77 5.82 -4.08
CA LYS A 108 10.85 4.99 -3.29
C LYS A 108 11.29 3.53 -3.29
N GLU A 109 11.70 3.00 -4.43
CA GLU A 109 12.15 1.60 -4.55
C GLU A 109 13.46 1.39 -3.78
N ALA A 110 14.42 2.30 -3.91
CA ALA A 110 15.64 2.31 -3.11
C ALA A 110 15.36 2.43 -1.60
N ALA A 111 14.37 3.24 -1.20
CA ALA A 111 13.96 3.37 0.20
C ALA A 111 13.26 2.10 0.72
N ILE A 112 12.46 1.42 -0.10
CA ILE A 112 11.87 0.12 0.23
C ILE A 112 12.97 -0.91 0.39
N GLU A 113 13.92 -0.99 -0.54
CA GLU A 113 15.07 -1.89 -0.42
C GLU A 113 15.88 -1.60 0.86
N ALA A 114 16.13 -0.33 1.18
CA ALA A 114 16.87 0.07 2.38
C ALA A 114 16.09 -0.19 3.68
N GLN A 115 14.76 -0.05 3.68
CA GLN A 115 13.93 -0.26 4.86
C GLN A 115 13.59 -1.73 5.09
N GLU A 116 13.41 -2.49 4.01
CA GLU A 116 13.16 -3.92 4.09
C GLU A 116 14.42 -4.73 4.26
N SER A 117 15.61 -4.22 3.90
CA SER A 117 16.87 -4.92 4.15
C SER A 117 17.45 -4.60 5.52
N PHE A 118 17.76 -5.66 6.29
CA PHE A 118 18.71 -5.59 7.38
C PHE A 118 19.99 -6.28 6.93
N SER A 119 21.14 -5.60 7.08
CA SER A 119 22.45 -6.22 6.81
C SER A 119 22.78 -7.19 7.95
N PHE A 120 22.68 -8.48 7.66
CA PHE A 120 23.11 -9.54 8.56
C PHE A 120 24.27 -10.28 7.89
N PHE A 121 25.46 -10.21 8.49
CA PHE A 121 26.68 -10.83 7.93
C PHE A 121 27.12 -10.30 6.55
N GLY A 122 26.79 -9.05 6.22
CA GLY A 122 27.17 -8.40 4.95
C GLY A 122 26.23 -8.69 3.77
N VAL A 123 25.16 -9.47 4.00
CA VAL A 123 24.09 -9.69 3.01
C VAL A 123 22.82 -9.00 3.50
N ASN A 124 22.16 -8.29 2.59
CA ASN A 124 20.87 -7.62 2.84
C ASN A 124 19.75 -8.67 2.85
N ILE A 125 19.13 -8.89 4.01
CA ILE A 125 18.02 -9.84 4.18
C ILE A 125 16.73 -9.06 4.41
N GLN A 126 15.66 -9.43 3.69
CA GLN A 126 14.34 -8.85 3.87
C GLN A 126 13.80 -9.09 5.29
N LYS A 127 13.19 -8.07 5.90
CA LYS A 127 12.65 -8.08 7.27
C LYS A 127 11.66 -9.23 7.52
N THR A 128 10.85 -9.57 6.52
CA THR A 128 9.91 -10.70 6.54
C THR A 128 10.64 -12.04 6.64
N VAL A 129 11.70 -12.22 5.85
CA VAL A 129 12.52 -13.43 5.85
C VAL A 129 13.24 -13.59 7.19
N TYR A 130 13.77 -12.49 7.75
CA TYR A 130 14.39 -12.51 9.08
C TYR A 130 13.39 -12.92 10.17
N SER A 131 12.20 -12.32 10.19
CA SER A 131 11.18 -12.65 11.20
C SER A 131 10.75 -14.11 11.10
N LEU A 132 10.53 -14.62 9.89
CA LEU A 132 10.22 -16.03 9.66
C LEU A 132 11.35 -16.95 10.12
N MET A 133 12.60 -16.62 9.78
CA MET A 133 13.77 -17.40 10.18
C MET A 133 13.94 -17.45 11.70
N MET A 134 13.71 -16.33 12.40
CA MET A 134 13.76 -16.27 13.85
C MET A 134 12.68 -17.15 14.50
N TRP A 135 11.43 -17.07 14.03
CA TRP A 135 10.37 -17.93 14.54
C TRP A 135 10.59 -19.41 14.21
N ALA A 136 11.15 -19.72 13.03
CA ALA A 136 11.55 -21.08 12.67
C ALA A 136 12.64 -21.61 13.60
N LEU A 137 13.66 -20.80 13.92
CA LEU A 137 14.72 -21.16 14.86
C LEU A 137 14.15 -21.46 16.25
N VAL A 138 13.27 -20.58 16.76
CA VAL A 138 12.57 -20.76 18.04
C VAL A 138 11.71 -22.03 18.01
N ALA A 139 11.00 -22.32 16.92
CA ALA A 139 10.18 -23.51 16.79
C ALA A 139 11.01 -24.81 16.81
N VAL A 140 12.16 -24.82 16.13
CA VAL A 140 13.08 -25.97 16.12
C VAL A 140 13.65 -26.22 17.51
N LEU A 141 14.18 -25.18 18.17
CA LEU A 141 14.72 -25.28 19.53
C LEU A 141 13.65 -25.69 20.54
N GLY A 142 12.45 -25.09 20.45
CA GLY A 142 11.31 -25.43 21.29
C GLY A 142 10.86 -26.88 21.11
N SER A 143 10.82 -27.35 19.86
CA SER A 143 10.48 -28.75 19.55
C SER A 143 11.54 -29.72 20.06
N ALA A 144 12.84 -29.40 19.90
CA ALA A 144 13.94 -30.21 20.42
C ALA A 144 13.89 -30.30 21.96
N LEU A 145 13.70 -29.18 22.64
CA LEU A 145 13.53 -29.14 24.11
C LEU A 145 12.30 -29.94 24.56
N GLY A 146 11.16 -29.77 23.88
CA GLY A 146 9.95 -30.54 24.16
C GLY A 146 10.19 -32.05 23.99
N PHE A 147 10.86 -32.45 22.92
CA PHE A 147 11.25 -33.84 22.68
C PHE A 147 12.16 -34.39 23.79
N PHE A 148 13.20 -33.65 24.17
CA PHE A 148 14.09 -34.04 25.26
C PHE A 148 13.36 -34.16 26.60
N ALA A 149 12.45 -33.23 26.91
CA ALA A 149 11.67 -33.26 28.14
C ALA A 149 10.79 -34.53 28.20
N VAL A 150 10.05 -34.84 27.13
CA VAL A 150 9.21 -36.05 27.06
C VAL A 150 10.06 -37.32 27.17
N GLN A 151 11.20 -37.37 26.48
CA GLN A 151 12.11 -38.50 26.55
C GLN A 151 12.69 -38.69 27.95
N TYR A 152 13.06 -37.59 28.63
CA TYR A 152 13.56 -37.59 30.00
C TYR A 152 12.52 -38.11 30.99
N PHE A 153 11.28 -37.61 30.95
CA PHE A 153 10.22 -38.09 31.85
C PHE A 153 9.87 -39.57 31.62
N ARG A 154 9.86 -40.03 30.36
CA ARG A 154 9.67 -41.44 30.02
C ARG A 154 10.80 -42.32 30.54
N GLY A 155 12.04 -41.86 30.43
CA GLY A 155 13.21 -42.56 30.96
C GLY A 155 13.19 -42.65 32.49
N PHE A 156 12.92 -41.53 33.15
CA PHE A 156 12.88 -41.44 34.62
C PHE A 156 11.85 -42.39 35.24
N GLY A 157 10.66 -42.52 34.63
CA GLY A 157 9.65 -43.46 35.09
C GLY A 157 10.09 -44.94 35.00
N ARG A 158 10.83 -45.31 33.93
CA ARG A 158 11.37 -46.68 33.78
C ARG A 158 12.46 -46.98 34.80
N ILE A 159 13.35 -46.01 35.05
CA ILE A 159 14.43 -46.15 36.03
C ILE A 159 13.85 -46.38 37.42
N ARG A 160 12.87 -45.56 37.83
CA ARG A 160 12.21 -45.70 39.14
C ARG A 160 11.46 -47.02 39.29
N LYS A 161 10.86 -47.53 38.21
CA LYS A 161 10.22 -48.85 38.21
C LYS A 161 11.26 -49.96 38.36
N ALA A 162 12.35 -49.92 37.59
CA ALA A 162 13.42 -50.90 37.67
C ALA A 162 14.08 -50.93 39.06
N GLU A 163 14.27 -49.76 39.70
CA GLU A 163 14.76 -49.67 41.07
C GLU A 163 13.81 -50.34 42.08
N LYS A 164 12.49 -50.12 41.93
CA LYS A 164 11.49 -50.77 42.77
C LYS A 164 11.47 -52.30 42.56
N ASP A 165 11.46 -52.74 41.31
CA ASP A 165 11.44 -54.17 40.97
C ASP A 165 12.72 -54.86 41.50
N LEU A 166 13.87 -54.19 41.46
CA LEU A 166 15.12 -54.71 42.07
C LEU A 166 15.02 -54.85 43.59
N LEU A 167 14.44 -53.86 44.28
CA LEU A 167 14.24 -53.94 45.73
C LEU A 167 13.31 -55.09 46.12
N GLU A 168 12.22 -55.28 45.38
CA GLU A 168 11.27 -56.37 45.60
C GLU A 168 11.92 -57.74 45.40
N VAL A 169 12.68 -57.94 44.31
CA VAL A 169 13.43 -59.18 44.07
C VAL A 169 14.48 -59.43 45.14
N GLN A 170 15.15 -58.38 45.65
CA GLN A 170 16.14 -58.52 46.71
C GLN A 170 15.50 -58.94 48.03
N GLU A 171 14.34 -58.37 48.38
CA GLU A 171 13.56 -58.76 49.56
C GLU A 171 13.07 -60.22 49.45
N GLU A 172 12.52 -60.61 48.29
CA GLU A 172 12.13 -61.99 48.02
C GLU A 172 13.32 -62.97 48.13
N PHE A 173 14.48 -62.59 47.60
CA PHE A 173 15.69 -63.41 47.68
C PHE A 173 16.18 -63.57 49.12
N GLU A 174 16.17 -62.50 49.92
CA GLU A 174 16.51 -62.56 51.33
C GLU A 174 15.52 -63.43 52.12
N GLN A 175 14.23 -63.33 51.83
CA GLN A 175 13.20 -64.15 52.46
C GLN A 175 13.37 -65.63 52.07
N HIS A 176 13.62 -65.92 50.79
CA HIS A 176 13.91 -67.27 50.32
C HIS A 176 15.16 -67.85 50.99
N ARG A 177 16.23 -67.05 51.12
CA ARG A 177 17.46 -67.44 51.82
C ARG A 177 17.19 -67.75 53.30
N LYS A 178 16.43 -66.91 54.00
CA LYS A 178 16.04 -67.14 55.40
C LYS A 178 15.24 -68.44 55.54
N ASN A 179 14.22 -68.63 54.70
CA ASN A 179 13.38 -69.83 54.71
C ASN A 179 14.18 -71.10 54.41
N THR A 180 15.12 -71.05 53.47
CA THR A 180 15.99 -72.19 53.12
C THR A 180 16.92 -72.54 54.29
N LEU A 181 17.54 -71.54 54.93
CA LEU A 181 18.37 -71.74 56.12
C LEU A 181 17.57 -72.31 57.29
N GLU A 182 16.34 -71.86 57.49
CA GLU A 182 15.44 -72.42 58.52
C GLU A 182 15.08 -73.87 58.23
N ARG A 183 14.77 -74.22 56.97
CA ARG A 183 14.53 -75.60 56.55
C ARG A 183 15.76 -76.48 56.77
N GLU A 184 16.95 -76.03 56.34
CA GLU A 184 18.19 -76.76 56.58
C GLU A 184 18.49 -76.94 58.07
N ARG A 185 18.27 -75.90 58.88
CA ARG A 185 18.43 -75.97 60.34
C ARG A 185 17.45 -76.97 60.95
N LYS A 186 16.20 -77.00 60.49
CA LYS A 186 15.18 -77.95 60.95
C LYS A 186 15.55 -79.39 60.56
N LEU A 187 15.93 -79.62 59.30
CA LEU A 187 16.38 -80.93 58.82
C LEU A 187 17.61 -81.43 59.59
N LYS A 188 18.58 -80.56 59.90
CA LYS A 188 19.74 -80.92 60.74
C LYS A 188 19.34 -81.32 62.15
N ARG A 189 18.38 -80.62 62.77
CA ARG A 189 17.84 -80.99 64.09
C ARG A 189 17.15 -82.34 64.04
N GLU A 190 16.28 -82.56 63.06
CA GLU A 190 15.59 -83.85 62.87
C GLU A 190 16.57 -85.01 62.62
N LEU A 191 17.66 -84.77 61.87
CA LEU A 191 18.70 -85.77 61.64
C LEU A 191 19.49 -86.10 62.92
N ILE A 192 19.84 -85.08 63.72
CA ILE A 192 20.50 -85.29 65.02
C ILE A 192 19.57 -86.05 65.97
N ASP A 193 18.30 -85.67 66.06
CA ASP A 193 17.31 -86.35 66.92
C ASP A 193 17.11 -87.81 66.48
N ALA A 194 17.05 -88.09 65.17
CA ALA A 194 16.98 -89.46 64.64
C ALA A 194 18.24 -90.29 64.92
N GLN A 195 19.43 -89.66 65.00
CA GLN A 195 20.68 -90.33 65.37
C GLN A 195 20.81 -90.53 66.89
N MET A 196 20.37 -89.56 67.70
CA MET A 196 20.45 -89.58 69.16
C MET A 196 19.36 -90.43 69.81
N GLY A 197 18.19 -90.58 69.16
CA GLY A 197 17.08 -91.44 69.59
C GLY A 197 17.23 -92.92 69.20
N LYS A 198 18.35 -93.28 68.58
CA LYS A 198 18.70 -94.65 68.22
C LYS A 198 19.82 -95.16 69.13
N ASN A 199 19.50 -95.38 70.40
CA ASN A 199 20.20 -96.22 71.37
C ASN A 199 19.20 -96.75 72.41
#